data_AF-A0A1H4H7G5-F1
#
_entry.id   AF-A0A1H4H7G5-F1
#
_cell.length_a   1.000
_cell.length_b   1.000
_cell.length_c   1.000
_cell.angle_alpha   90.00
_cell.angle_beta   90.00
_cell.angle_gamma   90.00
#
_symmetry.space_group_name_H-M   'P 1'
#
loop_
_entity.id
_entity.type
_entity.pdbx_description
1 polymer ?
#
loop_
_entity_poly.entity_id
_entity_poly.type
_entity_poly.pdbx_seq_one_letter_code
_entity_poly.pdbx_strand_id
1 'polypeptide(L)'
;MKRLFVCCDGTWNSDSDQFQGVPVPTNVVRFFNALSERGDDGVEQLRYYHVGIGANEGRVRRLIDGVLGLGLSRDIRTAYKWLSDHYEEGSEIFVIGFSRGAFTARSLVGMLHHCGLPHEATWALVRQAWNLYRLDPEMPESATQQKRFRDAHGNPPPIRFLGVWETVGALGIPAIVDLSRFGRKRFEFHDTTLPPEVERAVQALAIDEQRNNFFPTLWTDSDGCDLTRVLQVWFPGVHADVGGGYKETGLSDATLKWMIGEAAKCGAVFEPDMLNQLAHADQSSPSAIHGVLHNSLTGFYREVGFRPRSFPYLAKGSRRCSESISDLALARQASPPIFQAPYRPNIDPAEAVEVRVFASPLWNWTGIFMNEGVSYRFEVPEGQTWLDGDSAWGAEGTPGNWMQRLFAWSRRVRGANWFELCGAISTPGQPGQAGVPPQPFYFRIGKEMEIKAPCSGYLYCFANDASWAYWNNHGSLRVEIAESGGMPAGKAASPSPEDDLTAPPTAPGGSGAGQPS
;
A
#
# COMPACT_ATOMS: atom_id res chain seq x y z
N MET A 1 -22.04 -26.40 -13.78
CA MET A 1 -21.82 -25.34 -12.77
C MET A 1 -20.78 -25.80 -11.78
N LYS A 2 -19.74 -24.99 -11.57
CA LYS A 2 -18.63 -25.24 -10.63
C LYS A 2 -18.27 -23.95 -9.90
N ARG A 3 -17.48 -24.05 -8.82
CA ARG A 3 -16.75 -22.92 -8.23
C ARG A 3 -15.30 -22.98 -8.69
N LEU A 4 -14.83 -21.95 -9.37
CA LEU A 4 -13.48 -21.89 -9.94
C LEU A 4 -12.62 -20.93 -9.12
N PHE A 5 -11.62 -21.47 -8.42
CA PHE A 5 -10.69 -20.70 -7.60
C PHE A 5 -9.37 -20.48 -8.32
N VAL A 6 -9.04 -19.22 -8.61
CA VAL A 6 -7.74 -18.82 -9.15
C VAL A 6 -6.93 -18.16 -8.05
N CYS A 7 -5.90 -18.85 -7.56
CA CYS A 7 -5.04 -18.40 -6.47
C CYS A 7 -3.67 -17.97 -7.02
N CYS A 8 -3.41 -16.65 -7.03
CA CYS A 8 -2.20 -16.04 -7.58
C CYS A 8 -1.25 -15.59 -6.47
N ASP A 9 -0.12 -16.28 -6.30
CA ASP A 9 0.83 -15.91 -5.24
C ASP A 9 1.79 -14.76 -5.65
N GLY A 10 2.38 -14.11 -4.66
CA GLY A 10 3.37 -13.06 -4.83
C GLY A 10 4.66 -13.57 -5.48
N THR A 11 5.21 -12.81 -6.44
CA THR A 11 6.55 -13.09 -6.99
C THR A 11 7.62 -13.04 -5.90
N TRP A 12 8.60 -13.95 -5.99
CA TRP A 12 9.58 -14.37 -4.96
C TRP A 12 9.05 -15.31 -3.89
N ASN A 13 7.75 -15.61 -3.90
CA ASN A 13 7.18 -16.62 -3.03
C ASN A 13 6.85 -17.89 -3.80
N SER A 14 7.30 -19.02 -3.25
CA SER A 14 6.90 -20.35 -3.69
C SER A 14 6.34 -21.15 -2.52
N ASP A 15 5.59 -22.21 -2.85
CA ASP A 15 5.18 -23.28 -1.93
C ASP A 15 6.35 -24.00 -1.23
N SER A 16 7.57 -23.72 -1.71
CA SER A 16 8.84 -24.28 -1.27
C SER A 16 9.74 -23.24 -0.59
N ASP A 17 9.24 -22.03 -0.33
CA ASP A 17 9.99 -21.00 0.39
C ASP A 17 10.35 -21.47 1.80
N GLN A 18 11.61 -21.24 2.16
CA GLN A 18 12.11 -21.62 3.48
C GLN A 18 12.94 -20.50 4.10
N PHE A 19 12.72 -20.25 5.38
CA PHE A 19 13.62 -19.47 6.23
C PHE A 19 14.46 -20.42 7.08
N GLN A 20 15.76 -20.50 6.80
CA GLN A 20 16.70 -21.39 7.51
C GLN A 20 16.24 -22.86 7.54
N GLY A 21 15.67 -23.35 6.44
CA GLY A 21 15.15 -24.72 6.32
C GLY A 21 13.72 -24.92 6.83
N VAL A 22 13.07 -23.87 7.36
CA VAL A 22 11.67 -23.93 7.82
C VAL A 22 10.75 -23.37 6.73
N PRO A 23 9.73 -24.11 6.26
CA PRO A 23 8.76 -23.60 5.30
C PRO A 23 8.06 -22.32 5.79
N VAL A 24 7.94 -21.33 4.91
CA VAL A 24 7.28 -20.03 5.20
C VAL A 24 6.24 -19.70 4.13
N PRO A 25 5.14 -20.47 4.04
CA PRO A 25 4.14 -20.27 3.00
C PRO A 25 3.42 -18.92 3.14
N THR A 26 2.97 -18.39 2.00
CA THR A 26 2.05 -17.23 1.96
C THR A 26 0.63 -17.65 2.37
N ASN A 27 -0.21 -16.66 2.62
CA ASN A 27 -1.63 -16.90 2.86
C ASN A 27 -2.37 -17.38 1.60
N VAL A 28 -1.86 -17.13 0.39
CA VAL A 28 -2.48 -17.62 -0.85
C VAL A 28 -2.42 -19.14 -0.93
N VAL A 29 -1.25 -19.75 -0.71
CA VAL A 29 -1.12 -21.22 -0.74
C VAL A 29 -1.86 -21.87 0.43
N ARG A 30 -1.88 -21.23 1.60
CA ARG A 30 -2.64 -21.72 2.76
C ARG A 30 -4.14 -21.67 2.51
N PHE A 31 -4.65 -20.59 1.91
CA PHE A 31 -6.04 -20.49 1.46
C PHE A 31 -6.37 -21.60 0.45
N PHE A 32 -5.51 -21.77 -0.57
CA PHE A 32 -5.68 -22.81 -1.60
C PHE A 32 -5.72 -24.23 -1.02
N ASN A 33 -4.83 -24.53 -0.08
CA ASN A 33 -4.77 -25.84 0.60
C ASN A 33 -5.95 -26.08 1.53
N ALA A 34 -6.53 -25.01 2.09
CA ALA A 34 -7.68 -25.11 2.99
C ALA A 34 -9.01 -25.32 2.26
N LEU A 35 -9.10 -25.07 0.95
CA LEU A 35 -10.33 -25.28 0.18
C LEU A 35 -10.73 -26.76 0.13
N SER A 36 -12.02 -27.02 0.36
CA SER A 36 -12.62 -28.34 0.14
C SER A 36 -12.78 -28.66 -1.34
N GLU A 37 -12.84 -29.93 -1.70
CA GLU A 37 -13.08 -30.35 -3.10
C GLU A 37 -14.52 -30.10 -3.55
N ARG A 38 -15.47 -30.06 -2.61
CA ARG A 38 -16.89 -29.78 -2.84
C ARG A 38 -17.45 -28.88 -1.75
N GLY A 39 -18.44 -28.07 -2.11
CA GLY A 39 -19.26 -27.35 -1.13
C GLY A 39 -20.29 -28.24 -0.45
N ASP A 40 -20.91 -27.72 0.61
CA ASP A 40 -22.00 -28.39 1.34
C ASP A 40 -23.22 -28.66 0.45
N ASP A 41 -23.37 -27.88 -0.61
CA ASP A 41 -24.38 -28.04 -1.66
C ASP A 41 -24.00 -29.06 -2.75
N GLY A 42 -22.85 -29.72 -2.61
CA GLY A 42 -22.34 -30.72 -3.53
C GLY A 42 -21.68 -30.15 -4.79
N VAL A 43 -21.64 -28.81 -4.96
CA VAL A 43 -20.99 -28.14 -6.09
C VAL A 43 -19.48 -28.31 -5.99
N GLU A 44 -18.85 -28.74 -7.08
CA GLU A 44 -17.40 -28.93 -7.16
C GLU A 44 -16.64 -27.60 -7.05
N GLN A 45 -15.56 -27.59 -6.26
CA GLN A 45 -14.65 -26.46 -6.09
C GLN A 45 -13.32 -26.77 -6.77
N LEU A 46 -13.20 -26.40 -8.04
CA LEU A 46 -11.98 -26.61 -8.80
C LEU A 46 -10.99 -25.47 -8.52
N ARG A 47 -9.74 -25.83 -8.24
CA ARG A 47 -8.72 -24.90 -7.78
C ARG A 47 -7.50 -24.88 -8.69
N TYR A 48 -7.06 -23.68 -9.04
CA TYR A 48 -5.83 -23.42 -9.78
C TYR A 48 -4.91 -22.56 -8.94
N TYR A 49 -3.71 -23.08 -8.68
CA TYR A 49 -2.65 -22.36 -8.00
C TYR A 49 -1.62 -21.89 -9.01
N HIS A 50 -1.33 -20.59 -9.00
CA HIS A 50 -0.27 -20.01 -9.79
C HIS A 50 0.91 -19.65 -8.89
N VAL A 51 2.03 -20.34 -9.12
CA VAL A 51 3.29 -20.10 -8.41
C VAL A 51 3.85 -18.74 -8.81
N GLY A 52 4.22 -17.90 -7.83
CA GLY A 52 4.86 -16.62 -8.09
C GLY A 52 6.14 -16.74 -8.92
N ILE A 53 6.41 -15.75 -9.78
CA ILE A 53 7.62 -15.67 -10.62
C ILE A 53 8.89 -15.95 -9.79
N GLY A 54 9.78 -16.82 -10.29
CA GLY A 54 11.12 -17.06 -9.73
C GLY A 54 11.28 -18.28 -8.81
N ALA A 55 10.23 -19.07 -8.57
CA ALA A 55 10.26 -20.25 -7.70
C ALA A 55 11.28 -21.35 -8.14
N ASN A 56 11.51 -21.49 -9.44
CA ASN A 56 12.28 -22.62 -10.00
C ASN A 56 13.69 -22.24 -10.52
N GLU A 57 14.16 -21.00 -10.33
CA GLU A 57 15.46 -20.56 -10.86
C GLU A 57 16.33 -19.79 -9.86
N GLY A 58 17.66 -19.90 -10.01
CA GLY A 58 18.67 -19.35 -9.09
C GLY A 58 18.55 -17.83 -8.86
N ARG A 59 18.99 -17.36 -7.68
CA ARG A 59 18.82 -15.98 -7.14
C ARG A 59 19.12 -14.84 -8.12
N VAL A 60 20.06 -15.03 -9.06
CA VAL A 60 20.48 -14.01 -10.05
C VAL A 60 19.46 -13.85 -11.19
N ARG A 61 18.96 -14.95 -11.76
CA ARG A 61 17.92 -14.91 -12.81
C ARG A 61 16.57 -14.46 -12.27
N ARG A 62 16.32 -14.81 -11.01
CA ARG A 62 15.26 -14.30 -10.14
C ARG A 62 15.19 -12.76 -10.13
N LEU A 63 16.35 -12.08 -10.07
CA LEU A 63 16.45 -10.60 -10.12
C LEU A 63 16.15 -10.06 -11.52
N ILE A 64 16.68 -10.71 -12.56
CA ILE A 64 16.55 -10.26 -13.96
C ILE A 64 15.12 -10.44 -14.48
N ASP A 65 14.52 -11.62 -14.29
CA ASP A 65 13.16 -11.91 -14.77
C ASP A 65 12.09 -11.18 -13.95
N GLY A 66 12.35 -10.96 -12.66
CA GLY A 66 11.53 -10.13 -11.78
C GLY A 66 11.57 -8.64 -12.16
N VAL A 67 12.68 -8.16 -12.72
CA VAL A 67 12.89 -6.77 -13.19
C VAL A 67 12.32 -6.53 -14.59
N LEU A 68 12.27 -7.54 -15.45
CA LEU A 68 11.83 -7.39 -16.84
C LEU A 68 10.31 -7.54 -17.07
N GLY A 69 9.52 -7.92 -16.06
CA GLY A 69 8.06 -8.05 -16.15
C GLY A 69 7.55 -9.07 -17.20
N LEU A 70 8.45 -9.83 -17.83
CA LEU A 70 8.15 -10.80 -18.89
C LEU A 70 7.29 -11.97 -18.38
N GLY A 71 7.43 -12.35 -17.10
CA GLY A 71 6.65 -13.41 -16.46
C GLY A 71 5.17 -13.06 -16.22
N LEU A 72 4.89 -11.84 -15.77
CA LEU A 72 3.54 -11.43 -15.33
C LEU A 72 2.48 -11.55 -16.44
N SER A 73 2.85 -11.21 -17.68
CA SER A 73 1.99 -11.38 -18.84
C SER A 73 1.66 -12.85 -19.14
N ARG A 74 2.59 -13.77 -18.88
CA ARG A 74 2.38 -15.22 -19.06
C ARG A 74 1.44 -15.74 -18.00
N ASP A 75 1.58 -15.27 -16.77
CA ASP A 75 0.86 -15.73 -15.60
C ASP A 75 -0.64 -15.39 -15.72
N ILE A 76 -0.95 -14.13 -16.05
CA ILE A 76 -2.33 -13.67 -16.33
C ILE A 76 -2.95 -14.47 -17.47
N ARG A 77 -2.24 -14.64 -18.60
CA ARG A 77 -2.73 -15.41 -19.74
C ARG A 77 -2.95 -16.90 -19.43
N THR A 78 -2.15 -17.47 -18.54
CA THR A 78 -2.29 -18.88 -18.13
C THR A 78 -3.52 -19.05 -17.24
N ALA A 79 -3.74 -18.15 -16.29
CA ALA A 79 -4.96 -18.15 -15.48
C ALA A 79 -6.23 -17.92 -16.33
N TYR A 80 -6.16 -16.99 -17.29
CA TYR A 80 -7.23 -16.75 -18.25
C TYR A 80 -7.53 -17.98 -19.13
N LYS A 81 -6.49 -18.64 -19.63
CA LYS A 81 -6.62 -19.92 -20.38
C LYS A 81 -7.25 -21.00 -19.51
N TRP A 82 -6.82 -21.12 -18.25
CA TRP A 82 -7.39 -22.11 -17.34
C TRP A 82 -8.88 -21.86 -17.08
N LEU A 83 -9.29 -20.61 -16.85
CA LEU A 83 -10.71 -20.26 -16.75
C LEU A 83 -11.46 -20.59 -18.04
N SER A 84 -10.88 -20.27 -19.19
CA SER A 84 -11.46 -20.56 -20.52
C SER A 84 -11.73 -22.06 -20.73
N ASP A 85 -10.88 -22.93 -20.17
CA ASP A 85 -11.00 -24.39 -20.31
C ASP A 85 -11.99 -25.03 -19.32
N HIS A 86 -12.32 -24.35 -18.22
CA HIS A 86 -13.09 -24.96 -17.12
C HIS A 86 -14.38 -24.22 -16.80
N TYR A 87 -14.59 -23.02 -17.34
CA TYR A 87 -15.79 -22.22 -17.12
C TYR A 87 -16.97 -22.77 -17.92
N GLU A 88 -17.99 -23.18 -17.18
CA GLU A 88 -19.33 -23.48 -17.69
C GLU A 88 -20.27 -22.33 -17.30
N GLU A 89 -21.27 -22.04 -18.11
CA GLU A 89 -22.29 -21.03 -17.79
C GLU A 89 -22.92 -21.27 -16.41
N GLY A 90 -23.05 -20.20 -15.63
CA GLY A 90 -23.53 -20.23 -14.25
C GLY A 90 -22.46 -20.61 -13.21
N SER A 91 -21.21 -20.88 -13.61
CA SER A 91 -20.12 -21.14 -12.65
C SER A 91 -19.69 -19.88 -11.90
N GLU A 92 -19.26 -20.04 -10.66
CA GLU A 92 -18.86 -18.94 -9.78
C GLU A 92 -17.34 -18.80 -9.78
N ILE A 93 -16.82 -17.62 -10.10
CA ILE A 93 -15.37 -17.37 -10.15
C ILE A 93 -14.90 -16.67 -8.86
N PHE A 94 -13.89 -17.25 -8.22
CA PHE A 94 -13.19 -16.71 -7.06
C PHE A 94 -11.74 -16.44 -7.46
N VAL A 95 -11.28 -15.20 -7.28
CA VAL A 95 -9.90 -14.81 -7.60
C VAL A 95 -9.22 -14.30 -6.33
N ILE A 96 -8.09 -14.91 -6.00
CA ILE A 96 -7.34 -14.65 -4.77
C ILE A 96 -5.92 -14.24 -5.13
N GLY A 97 -5.33 -13.27 -4.44
CA GLY A 97 -3.91 -13.00 -4.62
C GLY A 97 -3.22 -12.15 -3.57
N PHE A 98 -1.89 -12.21 -3.53
CA PHE A 98 -1.07 -11.44 -2.60
C PHE A 98 0.02 -10.67 -3.34
N SER A 99 0.29 -9.40 -2.99
CA SER A 99 1.42 -8.63 -3.53
C SER A 99 1.33 -8.47 -5.06
N ARG A 100 2.33 -8.92 -5.81
CA ARG A 100 2.26 -9.04 -7.27
C ARG A 100 1.27 -10.09 -7.75
N GLY A 101 0.97 -11.11 -6.95
CA GLY A 101 -0.13 -12.03 -7.21
C GLY A 101 -1.49 -11.34 -7.11
N ALA A 102 -1.65 -10.36 -6.21
CA ALA A 102 -2.84 -9.50 -6.16
C ALA A 102 -2.93 -8.59 -7.41
N PHE A 103 -1.80 -8.12 -7.94
CA PHE A 103 -1.75 -7.49 -9.26
C PHE A 103 -2.26 -8.45 -10.34
N THR A 104 -1.72 -9.68 -10.40
CA THR A 104 -2.15 -10.71 -11.37
C THR A 104 -3.64 -10.98 -11.27
N ALA A 105 -4.18 -11.12 -10.06
CA ALA A 105 -5.60 -11.33 -9.80
C ALA A 105 -6.45 -10.18 -10.33
N ARG A 106 -6.11 -8.93 -10.00
CA ARG A 106 -6.83 -7.74 -10.48
C ARG A 106 -6.73 -7.57 -11.99
N SER A 107 -5.56 -7.81 -12.59
CA SER A 107 -5.39 -7.74 -14.05
C SER A 107 -6.11 -8.87 -14.79
N LEU A 108 -6.22 -10.07 -14.21
CA LEU A 108 -7.04 -11.14 -14.75
C LEU A 108 -8.52 -10.72 -14.78
N VAL A 109 -9.00 -10.14 -13.68
CA VAL A 109 -10.36 -9.60 -13.58
C VAL A 109 -10.61 -8.48 -14.60
N GLY A 110 -9.67 -7.55 -14.75
CA GLY A 110 -9.74 -6.53 -15.80
C GLY A 110 -9.73 -7.12 -17.22
N MET A 111 -8.93 -8.15 -17.47
CA MET A 111 -8.91 -8.85 -18.76
C MET A 111 -10.25 -9.56 -19.05
N LEU A 112 -10.88 -10.16 -18.05
CA LEU A 112 -12.23 -10.75 -18.16
C LEU A 112 -13.29 -9.70 -18.47
N HIS A 113 -13.25 -8.55 -17.80
CA HIS A 113 -14.15 -7.43 -18.06
C HIS A 113 -14.02 -6.91 -19.49
N HIS A 114 -12.79 -6.59 -19.91
CA HIS A 114 -12.56 -5.99 -21.22
C HIS A 114 -12.70 -6.98 -22.38
N CYS A 115 -12.28 -8.23 -22.21
CA CYS A 115 -12.21 -9.19 -23.32
C CYS A 115 -13.21 -10.35 -23.19
N GLY A 116 -14.03 -10.40 -22.15
CA GLY A 116 -14.92 -11.53 -21.91
C GLY A 116 -14.15 -12.83 -21.63
N LEU A 117 -14.84 -13.97 -21.72
CA LEU A 117 -14.21 -15.28 -21.57
C LEU A 117 -14.64 -16.25 -22.70
N PRO A 118 -13.78 -16.51 -23.70
CA PRO A 118 -14.03 -17.56 -24.68
C PRO A 118 -14.03 -18.94 -24.04
N HIS A 119 -14.86 -19.84 -24.57
CA HIS A 119 -14.85 -21.26 -24.19
C HIS A 119 -13.71 -22.01 -24.93
N GLU A 120 -12.93 -22.81 -24.20
CA GLU A 120 -11.83 -23.64 -24.72
C GLU A 120 -10.88 -22.91 -25.69
N ALA A 121 -10.47 -21.69 -25.32
CA ALA A 121 -9.73 -20.81 -26.21
C ALA A 121 -8.36 -21.38 -26.58
N THR A 122 -7.98 -21.20 -27.85
CA THR A 122 -6.59 -21.45 -28.27
C THR A 122 -5.64 -20.41 -27.66
N TRP A 123 -4.36 -20.75 -27.51
CA TRP A 123 -3.33 -19.79 -27.09
C TRP A 123 -3.17 -18.60 -28.06
N ALA A 124 -3.56 -18.74 -29.33
CA ALA A 124 -3.62 -17.62 -30.26
C ALA A 124 -4.71 -16.62 -29.87
N LEU A 125 -5.90 -17.12 -29.52
CA LEU A 125 -7.02 -16.30 -29.07
C LEU A 125 -6.74 -15.64 -27.71
N VAL A 126 -6.12 -16.36 -26.77
CA VAL A 126 -5.67 -15.78 -25.48
C VAL A 126 -4.65 -14.64 -25.69
N ARG A 127 -3.73 -14.79 -26.65
CA ARG A 127 -2.78 -13.71 -27.01
C ARG A 127 -3.50 -12.51 -27.62
N GLN A 128 -4.52 -12.73 -28.42
CA GLN A 128 -5.34 -11.66 -28.99
C GLN A 128 -6.09 -10.90 -27.90
N ALA A 129 -6.77 -11.61 -27.00
CA ALA A 129 -7.45 -11.02 -25.84
C ALA A 129 -6.46 -10.20 -24.99
N TRP A 130 -5.27 -10.74 -24.70
CA TRP A 130 -4.25 -10.00 -23.94
C TRP A 130 -3.82 -8.70 -24.64
N ASN A 131 -3.62 -8.73 -25.96
CA ASN A 131 -3.24 -7.54 -26.71
C ASN A 131 -4.36 -6.48 -26.69
N LEU A 132 -5.62 -6.90 -26.76
CA LEU A 132 -6.80 -6.02 -26.65
C LEU A 132 -6.95 -5.45 -25.25
N TYR A 133 -6.75 -6.27 -24.21
CA TYR A 133 -6.71 -5.81 -22.84
C TYR A 133 -5.63 -4.74 -22.67
N ARG A 134 -4.48 -4.85 -23.35
CA ARG A 134 -3.39 -3.86 -23.22
C ARG A 134 -3.59 -2.55 -24.01
N LEU A 135 -4.68 -2.38 -24.75
CA LEU A 135 -4.98 -1.15 -25.51
C LEU A 135 -5.42 -0.03 -24.58
N ASP A 136 -4.99 1.22 -24.84
CA ASP A 136 -5.32 2.38 -24.01
C ASP A 136 -6.85 2.53 -23.80
N PRO A 137 -7.37 2.42 -22.57
CA PRO A 137 -8.81 2.46 -22.31
C PRO A 137 -9.42 3.84 -22.59
N GLU A 138 -8.61 4.91 -22.59
CA GLU A 138 -9.07 6.27 -22.88
C GLU A 138 -9.36 6.49 -24.38
N MET A 139 -8.94 5.57 -25.25
CA MET A 139 -9.22 5.62 -26.68
C MET A 139 -10.55 4.93 -26.99
N PRO A 140 -11.56 5.64 -27.53
CA PRO A 140 -12.87 5.03 -27.84
C PRO A 140 -12.79 3.83 -28.81
N GLU A 141 -11.77 3.80 -29.66
CA GLU A 141 -11.52 2.69 -30.58
C GLU A 141 -11.13 1.40 -29.83
N SER A 142 -10.39 1.49 -28.73
CA SER A 142 -10.04 0.36 -27.86
C SER A 142 -11.28 -0.33 -27.32
N ALA A 143 -12.21 0.45 -26.74
CA ALA A 143 -13.48 -0.05 -26.22
C ALA A 143 -14.33 -0.71 -27.32
N THR A 144 -14.30 -0.17 -28.54
CA THR A 144 -14.98 -0.75 -29.70
C THR A 144 -14.38 -2.11 -30.10
N GLN A 145 -13.05 -2.23 -30.14
CA GLN A 145 -12.37 -3.48 -30.46
C GLN A 145 -12.61 -4.56 -29.39
N GLN A 146 -12.50 -4.17 -28.12
CA GLN A 146 -12.80 -5.02 -26.97
C GLN A 146 -14.25 -5.52 -27.00
N LYS A 147 -15.22 -4.63 -27.23
CA LYS A 147 -16.63 -5.01 -27.37
C LYS A 147 -16.84 -6.01 -28.52
N ARG A 148 -16.28 -5.75 -29.70
CA ARG A 148 -16.38 -6.67 -30.85
C ARG A 148 -15.82 -8.05 -30.53
N PHE A 149 -14.73 -8.11 -29.77
CA PHE A 149 -14.15 -9.38 -29.33
C PHE A 149 -15.12 -10.13 -28.41
N ARG A 150 -15.72 -9.44 -27.43
CA ARG A 150 -16.73 -10.05 -26.54
C ARG A 150 -17.95 -10.54 -27.30
N ASP A 151 -18.49 -9.71 -28.19
CA ASP A 151 -19.64 -10.06 -29.04
C ASP A 151 -19.37 -11.34 -29.87
N ALA A 152 -18.11 -11.57 -30.27
CA ALA A 152 -17.71 -12.72 -31.08
C ALA A 152 -17.31 -13.97 -30.28
N HIS A 153 -16.84 -13.79 -29.04
CA HIS A 153 -16.13 -14.87 -28.32
C HIS A 153 -16.70 -15.19 -26.93
N GLY A 154 -17.49 -14.31 -26.33
CA GLY A 154 -18.09 -14.55 -25.01
C GLY A 154 -18.16 -13.27 -24.18
N ASN A 155 -19.21 -13.16 -23.37
CA ASN A 155 -19.36 -12.06 -22.44
C ASN A 155 -18.46 -12.24 -21.20
N PRO A 156 -18.24 -11.17 -20.43
CA PRO A 156 -17.57 -11.26 -19.13
C PRO A 156 -18.38 -12.15 -18.17
N PRO A 157 -17.76 -13.17 -17.55
CA PRO A 157 -18.44 -13.98 -16.54
C PRO A 157 -18.56 -13.20 -15.21
N PRO A 158 -19.58 -13.49 -14.38
CA PRO A 158 -19.68 -12.93 -13.05
C PRO A 158 -18.50 -13.40 -12.17
N ILE A 159 -17.98 -12.50 -11.35
CA ILE A 159 -16.90 -12.77 -10.41
C ILE A 159 -17.49 -12.68 -9.01
N ARG A 160 -17.68 -13.85 -8.40
CA ARG A 160 -18.32 -14.00 -7.10
C ARG A 160 -17.49 -13.36 -5.98
N PHE A 161 -16.17 -13.47 -6.06
CA PHE A 161 -15.27 -12.93 -5.04
C PHE A 161 -13.89 -12.57 -5.59
N LEU A 162 -13.39 -11.39 -5.23
CA LEU A 162 -12.02 -10.95 -5.46
C LEU A 162 -11.36 -10.62 -4.11
N GLY A 163 -10.52 -11.51 -3.61
CA GLY A 163 -9.85 -11.35 -2.30
C GLY A 163 -8.35 -11.13 -2.46
N VAL A 164 -7.83 -10.01 -1.98
CA VAL A 164 -6.40 -9.71 -2.12
C VAL A 164 -5.73 -9.28 -0.82
N TRP A 165 -4.46 -9.64 -0.65
CA TRP A 165 -3.59 -9.05 0.37
C TRP A 165 -2.62 -8.09 -0.30
N GLU A 166 -2.53 -6.86 0.23
CA GLU A 166 -1.46 -5.90 -0.09
C GLU A 166 -1.16 -5.79 -1.59
N THR A 167 -2.11 -5.30 -2.40
CA THR A 167 -1.88 -5.14 -3.85
C THR A 167 -0.73 -4.17 -4.08
N VAL A 168 0.43 -4.63 -4.55
CA VAL A 168 1.56 -3.75 -4.89
C VAL A 168 1.65 -3.60 -6.40
N GLY A 169 1.82 -2.35 -6.87
CA GLY A 169 1.98 -2.06 -8.29
C GLY A 169 3.20 -2.69 -8.94
N ALA A 170 3.19 -2.71 -10.28
CA ALA A 170 4.10 -3.50 -11.11
C ALA A 170 5.61 -3.22 -10.95
N LEU A 171 6.01 -2.19 -10.21
CA LEU A 171 7.41 -1.91 -9.94
C LEU A 171 7.62 -1.72 -8.43
N GLY A 172 7.66 -2.85 -7.71
CA GLY A 172 8.46 -2.99 -6.48
C GLY A 172 9.97 -2.83 -6.72
N ILE A 173 10.37 -2.30 -7.89
CA ILE A 173 11.74 -2.16 -8.40
C ILE A 173 12.13 -0.69 -8.27
N PRO A 174 13.25 -0.37 -7.61
CA PRO A 174 13.71 1.00 -7.39
C PRO A 174 13.89 1.77 -8.71
N ALA A 175 13.52 3.05 -8.70
CA ALA A 175 13.72 3.97 -9.83
C ALA A 175 15.18 4.06 -10.32
N ILE A 176 16.16 3.61 -9.52
CA ILE A 176 17.59 3.60 -9.87
C ILE A 176 17.95 2.52 -10.91
N VAL A 177 17.15 1.47 -11.05
CA VAL A 177 17.35 0.40 -12.05
C VAL A 177 16.79 0.81 -13.43
N ASP A 178 16.20 2.00 -13.51
CA ASP A 178 15.46 2.51 -14.66
C ASP A 178 16.32 3.42 -15.56
N LEU A 179 17.45 2.87 -16.03
CA LEU A 179 18.33 3.52 -17.01
C LEU A 179 17.82 3.39 -18.46
N SER A 180 16.73 2.65 -18.71
CA SER A 180 16.16 2.47 -20.05
C SER A 180 14.78 3.15 -20.18
N ARG A 181 14.77 4.37 -20.71
CA ARG A 181 13.56 5.18 -21.03
C ARG A 181 12.58 4.54 -22.05
N PHE A 182 12.68 3.24 -22.36
CA PHE A 182 11.93 2.56 -23.43
C PHE A 182 10.99 1.42 -22.97
N GLY A 183 10.84 1.15 -21.67
CA GLY A 183 10.08 -0.02 -21.17
C GLY A 183 8.76 0.23 -20.42
N ARG A 184 8.52 1.43 -19.88
CA ARG A 184 7.58 1.64 -18.75
C ARG A 184 6.09 1.40 -19.06
N LYS A 185 5.59 1.89 -20.22
CA LYS A 185 4.19 1.69 -20.64
C LYS A 185 3.76 0.23 -20.78
N ARG A 186 4.70 -0.72 -20.87
CA ARG A 186 4.39 -2.16 -21.00
C ARG A 186 4.06 -2.84 -19.67
N PHE A 187 4.36 -2.20 -18.54
CA PHE A 187 4.31 -2.82 -17.22
C PHE A 187 3.36 -2.10 -16.25
N GLU A 188 2.91 -0.89 -16.56
CA GLU A 188 1.91 -0.18 -15.76
C GLU A 188 0.59 -0.97 -15.68
N PHE A 189 -0.12 -0.77 -14.56
CA PHE A 189 -1.51 -1.22 -14.41
C PHE A 189 -2.29 -0.74 -15.63
N HIS A 190 -2.90 -1.68 -16.32
CA HIS A 190 -3.73 -1.32 -17.45
C HIS A 190 -5.08 -0.81 -16.98
N ASP A 191 -5.67 -1.50 -16.00
CA ASP A 191 -6.91 -1.11 -15.33
C ASP A 191 -6.93 -1.68 -13.90
N THR A 192 -7.08 -0.82 -12.90
CA THR A 192 -7.23 -1.17 -11.47
C THR A 192 -8.59 -0.83 -10.90
N THR A 193 -9.48 -0.29 -11.74
CA THR A 193 -10.87 -0.06 -11.38
C THR A 193 -11.53 -1.39 -11.02
N LEU A 194 -12.56 -1.33 -10.19
CA LEU A 194 -13.30 -2.54 -9.85
C LEU A 194 -14.40 -2.77 -10.91
N PRO A 195 -14.35 -3.84 -11.72
CA PRO A 195 -15.37 -4.06 -12.73
C PRO A 195 -16.76 -4.33 -12.13
N PRO A 196 -17.84 -3.99 -12.84
CA PRO A 196 -19.21 -4.25 -12.39
C PRO A 196 -19.52 -5.75 -12.21
N GLU A 197 -18.79 -6.64 -12.88
CA GLU A 197 -18.95 -8.09 -12.76
C GLU A 197 -18.48 -8.64 -11.40
N VAL A 198 -17.72 -7.85 -10.62
CA VAL A 198 -17.28 -8.26 -9.29
C VAL A 198 -18.37 -7.98 -8.26
N GLU A 199 -18.91 -9.06 -7.70
CA GLU A 199 -19.96 -9.00 -6.68
C GLU A 199 -19.41 -8.57 -5.32
N ARG A 200 -18.26 -9.12 -4.93
CA ARG A 200 -17.59 -8.83 -3.66
C ARG A 200 -16.09 -8.73 -3.85
N ALA A 201 -15.50 -7.60 -3.45
CA ALA A 201 -14.07 -7.36 -3.44
C ALA A 201 -13.59 -7.04 -2.02
N VAL A 202 -12.53 -7.72 -1.56
CA VAL A 202 -11.95 -7.45 -0.26
C VAL A 202 -10.43 -7.34 -0.34
N GLN A 203 -9.85 -6.42 0.42
CA GLN A 203 -8.41 -6.21 0.48
C GLN A 203 -7.90 -6.06 1.92
N ALA A 204 -6.95 -6.90 2.32
CA ALA A 204 -6.21 -6.72 3.57
C ALA A 204 -4.99 -5.83 3.33
N LEU A 205 -4.80 -4.83 4.19
CA LEU A 205 -3.78 -3.79 4.07
C LEU A 205 -2.88 -3.75 5.30
N ALA A 206 -1.59 -3.48 5.13
CA ALA A 206 -0.60 -3.41 6.20
C ALA A 206 -0.44 -1.97 6.73
N ILE A 207 -0.65 -1.74 8.02
CA ILE A 207 -0.49 -0.42 8.66
C ILE A 207 1.00 -0.03 8.78
N ASP A 208 1.86 -0.99 9.06
CA ASP A 208 3.25 -0.73 9.47
C ASP A 208 4.28 -0.88 8.35
N GLU A 209 3.85 -1.24 7.13
CA GLU A 209 4.72 -1.25 5.96
C GLU A 209 5.04 0.17 5.49
N GLN A 210 6.32 0.52 5.41
CA GLN A 210 6.78 1.87 5.10
C GLN A 210 7.59 1.98 3.81
N ARG A 211 7.99 0.85 3.20
CA ARG A 211 8.81 0.86 2.00
C ARG A 211 8.06 1.51 0.84
N ASN A 212 8.66 2.53 0.22
CA ASN A 212 8.02 3.30 -0.85
C ASN A 212 7.56 2.43 -2.03
N ASN A 213 8.31 1.38 -2.36
CA ASN A 213 8.02 0.46 -3.45
C ASN A 213 7.00 -0.63 -3.09
N PHE A 214 6.46 -0.62 -1.87
CA PHE A 214 5.39 -1.51 -1.40
C PHE A 214 4.13 -0.71 -1.01
N PHE A 215 3.91 0.48 -1.58
CA PHE A 215 2.65 1.17 -1.34
C PHE A 215 1.49 0.44 -2.03
N PRO A 216 0.36 0.25 -1.33
CA PRO A 216 -0.73 -0.53 -1.85
C PRO A 216 -1.53 0.28 -2.87
N THR A 217 -1.97 -0.39 -3.93
CA THR A 217 -2.99 0.12 -4.84
C THR A 217 -4.36 -0.16 -4.22
N LEU A 218 -5.09 0.90 -3.89
CA LEU A 218 -6.42 0.81 -3.28
C LEU A 218 -7.51 0.72 -4.36
N TRP A 219 -8.75 0.45 -3.97
CA TRP A 219 -9.93 0.81 -4.78
C TRP A 219 -10.46 2.15 -4.26
N THR A 220 -10.49 3.17 -5.13
CA THR A 220 -10.83 4.56 -4.74
C THR A 220 -11.82 5.22 -5.71
N ASP A 221 -12.28 4.50 -6.73
CA ASP A 221 -13.36 4.93 -7.61
C ASP A 221 -14.72 4.84 -6.89
N SER A 222 -15.79 5.31 -7.54
CA SER A 222 -17.14 5.28 -6.97
C SER A 222 -17.56 3.87 -6.55
N ASP A 223 -17.26 2.87 -7.37
CA ASP A 223 -17.50 1.46 -7.07
C ASP A 223 -16.65 0.97 -5.90
N GLY A 224 -15.39 1.43 -5.83
CA GLY A 224 -14.48 1.24 -4.72
C GLY A 224 -15.00 1.78 -3.39
N CYS A 225 -15.95 2.71 -3.39
CA CYS A 225 -16.61 3.23 -2.18
C CYS A 225 -17.95 2.57 -1.84
N ASP A 226 -18.44 1.65 -2.66
CA ASP A 226 -19.64 0.88 -2.36
C ASP A 226 -19.33 -0.16 -1.27
N LEU A 227 -19.74 0.11 -0.04
CA LEU A 227 -19.53 -0.77 1.11
C LEU A 227 -20.22 -2.13 0.99
N THR A 228 -21.22 -2.27 0.11
CA THR A 228 -21.90 -3.55 -0.12
C THR A 228 -21.04 -4.48 -0.96
N ARG A 229 -20.19 -3.93 -1.83
CA ARG A 229 -19.32 -4.67 -2.75
C ARG A 229 -17.88 -4.69 -2.27
N VAL A 230 -17.36 -3.60 -1.72
CA VAL A 230 -15.93 -3.42 -1.44
C VAL A 230 -15.63 -3.28 0.04
N LEU A 231 -14.60 -3.97 0.53
CA LEU A 231 -14.09 -3.80 1.87
C LEU A 231 -12.56 -3.83 1.89
N GLN A 232 -11.95 -2.72 2.31
CA GLN A 232 -10.50 -2.62 2.48
C GLN A 232 -10.20 -2.50 3.98
N VAL A 233 -9.45 -3.43 4.55
CA VAL A 233 -9.25 -3.50 6.01
C VAL A 233 -7.77 -3.38 6.34
N TRP A 234 -7.44 -2.41 7.19
CA TRP A 234 -6.09 -2.15 7.67
C TRP A 234 -5.77 -3.01 8.91
N PHE A 235 -4.75 -3.85 8.78
CA PHE A 235 -4.24 -4.78 9.79
C PHE A 235 -2.85 -4.34 10.29
N PRO A 236 -2.52 -4.62 11.58
CA PRO A 236 -1.19 -4.39 12.08
C PRO A 236 -0.19 -5.34 11.40
N GLY A 237 1.04 -4.87 11.19
CA GLY A 237 2.03 -5.65 10.45
C GLY A 237 2.65 -4.92 9.25
N VAL A 238 3.77 -5.45 8.77
CA VAL A 238 4.33 -5.11 7.45
C VAL A 238 3.77 -6.03 6.36
N HIS A 239 4.21 -5.85 5.11
CA HIS A 239 3.69 -6.55 3.92
C HIS A 239 3.45 -8.06 4.09
N ALA A 240 4.44 -8.80 4.61
CA ALA A 240 4.34 -10.25 4.82
C ALA A 240 3.75 -10.66 6.19
N ASP A 241 3.61 -9.72 7.14
CA ASP A 241 2.78 -9.95 8.33
C ASP A 241 1.29 -9.99 7.97
N VAL A 242 0.90 -9.36 6.86
CA VAL A 242 -0.47 -9.39 6.35
C VAL A 242 -0.67 -10.50 5.32
N GLY A 243 0.26 -10.70 4.38
CA GLY A 243 0.10 -11.70 3.32
C GLY A 243 0.72 -13.07 3.58
N GLY A 244 1.44 -13.26 4.68
CA GLY A 244 2.22 -14.47 4.94
C GLY A 244 3.61 -14.45 4.28
N GLY A 245 4.45 -15.43 4.61
CA GLY A 245 5.85 -15.51 4.15
C GLY A 245 6.90 -15.30 5.24
N TYR A 246 6.49 -15.04 6.48
CA TYR A 246 7.37 -15.09 7.65
C TYR A 246 7.19 -16.38 8.45
N LYS A 247 8.20 -16.72 9.26
CA LYS A 247 8.17 -17.87 10.16
C LYS A 247 7.18 -17.67 11.29
N GLU A 248 7.16 -16.49 11.89
CA GLU A 248 6.20 -16.11 12.91
C GLU A 248 4.89 -15.66 12.26
N THR A 249 3.82 -16.44 12.40
CA THR A 249 2.58 -16.28 11.62
C THR A 249 1.44 -15.60 12.38
N GLY A 250 1.61 -15.19 13.64
CA GLY A 250 0.49 -14.72 14.47
C GLY A 250 -0.35 -13.60 13.82
N LEU A 251 0.30 -12.62 13.17
CA LEU A 251 -0.40 -11.56 12.44
C LEU A 251 -1.03 -12.06 11.12
N SER A 252 -0.30 -12.88 10.35
CA SER A 252 -0.76 -13.35 9.04
C SER A 252 -1.82 -14.45 9.12
N ASP A 253 -1.86 -15.21 10.21
CA ASP A 253 -2.93 -16.16 10.51
C ASP A 253 -4.27 -15.43 10.69
N ALA A 254 -4.26 -14.28 11.35
CA ALA A 254 -5.47 -13.50 11.59
C ALA A 254 -6.04 -12.91 10.29
N THR A 255 -5.18 -12.43 9.39
CA THR A 255 -5.59 -11.94 8.08
C THR A 255 -6.03 -13.07 7.14
N LEU A 256 -5.43 -14.26 7.25
CA LEU A 256 -5.87 -15.47 6.54
C LEU A 256 -7.27 -15.89 6.99
N LYS A 257 -7.49 -16.00 8.30
CA LYS A 257 -8.80 -16.36 8.88
C LYS A 257 -9.87 -15.35 8.48
N TRP A 258 -9.53 -14.06 8.47
CA TRP A 258 -10.44 -13.02 7.97
C TRP A 258 -10.80 -13.20 6.49
N MET A 259 -9.81 -13.42 5.60
CA MET A 259 -10.06 -13.62 4.17
C MET A 259 -10.91 -14.88 3.90
N ILE A 260 -10.62 -15.97 4.60
CA ILE A 260 -11.42 -17.21 4.56
C ILE A 260 -12.87 -16.91 4.94
N GLY A 261 -13.09 -16.16 6.02
CA GLY A 261 -14.41 -15.75 6.46
C GLY A 261 -15.16 -14.90 5.43
N GLU A 262 -14.48 -13.97 4.75
CA GLU A 262 -15.09 -13.18 3.67
C GLU A 262 -15.42 -14.03 2.44
N ALA A 263 -14.55 -14.94 2.03
CA ALA A 263 -14.80 -15.86 0.92
C ALA A 263 -15.95 -16.84 1.23
N ALA A 264 -16.03 -17.32 2.48
CA ALA A 264 -17.09 -18.23 2.93
C ALA A 264 -18.48 -17.58 2.90
N LYS A 265 -18.58 -16.28 3.21
CA LYS A 265 -19.83 -15.51 3.03
C LYS A 265 -20.30 -15.48 1.56
N CYS A 266 -19.39 -15.68 0.63
CA CYS A 266 -19.67 -15.75 -0.81
C CYS A 266 -19.87 -17.19 -1.32
N GLY A 267 -19.82 -18.21 -0.45
CA GLY A 267 -20.07 -19.61 -0.80
C GLY A 267 -18.84 -20.49 -0.94
N ALA A 268 -17.63 -19.98 -0.64
CA ALA A 268 -16.44 -20.81 -0.58
C ALA A 268 -16.48 -21.75 0.64
N VAL A 269 -16.19 -23.02 0.44
CA VAL A 269 -16.17 -24.04 1.50
C VAL A 269 -14.74 -24.52 1.74
N PHE A 270 -14.40 -24.73 3.01
CA PHE A 270 -13.05 -25.06 3.45
C PHE A 270 -13.07 -26.31 4.34
N GLU A 271 -11.99 -27.06 4.31
CA GLU A 271 -11.81 -28.28 5.10
C GLU A 271 -11.83 -27.95 6.59
N PRO A 272 -12.75 -28.52 7.39
CA PRO A 272 -12.89 -28.19 8.81
C PRO A 272 -11.59 -28.38 9.61
N ASP A 273 -10.84 -29.44 9.31
CA ASP A 273 -9.56 -29.73 9.98
C ASP A 273 -8.47 -28.70 9.64
N MET A 274 -8.52 -28.10 8.44
CA MET A 274 -7.62 -27.00 8.09
C MET A 274 -8.03 -25.71 8.80
N LEU A 275 -9.33 -25.44 8.95
CA LEU A 275 -9.83 -24.30 9.71
C LEU A 275 -9.49 -24.39 11.20
N ASN A 276 -9.53 -25.59 11.78
CA ASN A 276 -9.15 -25.83 13.18
C ASN A 276 -7.69 -25.45 13.47
N GLN A 277 -6.79 -25.52 12.47
CA GLN A 277 -5.40 -25.05 12.60
C GLN A 277 -5.29 -23.53 12.76
N LEU A 278 -6.37 -22.78 12.49
CA LEU A 278 -6.47 -21.32 12.66
C LEU A 278 -7.37 -20.94 13.85
N ALA A 279 -7.70 -21.87 14.74
CA ALA A 279 -8.54 -21.59 15.90
C ALA A 279 -7.95 -20.49 16.80
N HIS A 280 -6.62 -20.43 16.91
CA HIS A 280 -5.91 -19.41 17.69
C HIS A 280 -5.79 -18.05 16.98
N ALA A 281 -6.28 -17.90 15.76
CA ALA A 281 -6.04 -16.73 14.91
C ALA A 281 -7.16 -15.67 14.95
N ASP A 282 -8.07 -15.75 15.93
CA ASP A 282 -9.07 -14.69 16.11
C ASP A 282 -8.41 -13.35 16.38
N GLN A 283 -8.99 -12.27 15.88
CA GLN A 283 -8.44 -10.92 16.02
C GLN A 283 -8.36 -10.44 17.47
N SER A 284 -9.12 -11.06 18.37
CA SER A 284 -9.10 -10.84 19.82
C SER A 284 -8.22 -11.84 20.59
N SER A 285 -7.58 -12.78 19.92
CA SER A 285 -6.74 -13.80 20.56
C SER A 285 -5.38 -13.22 20.98
N PRO A 286 -4.78 -13.70 22.08
CA PRO A 286 -3.42 -13.29 22.44
C PRO A 286 -2.39 -13.59 21.35
N SER A 287 -2.51 -14.73 20.64
CA SER A 287 -1.60 -15.12 19.57
C SER A 287 -1.60 -14.13 18.40
N ALA A 288 -2.77 -13.59 18.02
CA ALA A 288 -2.86 -12.55 17.00
C ALA A 288 -2.43 -11.18 17.55
N ILE A 289 -2.99 -10.76 18.69
CA ILE A 289 -2.75 -9.44 19.30
C ILE A 289 -1.25 -9.24 19.57
N HIS A 290 -0.59 -10.25 20.14
CA HIS A 290 0.82 -10.20 20.51
C HIS A 290 1.75 -10.79 19.45
N GLY A 291 1.23 -11.04 18.24
CA GLY A 291 2.00 -11.50 17.09
C GLY A 291 3.21 -10.59 16.81
N VAL A 292 4.29 -11.19 16.31
CA VAL A 292 5.54 -10.48 16.02
C VAL A 292 5.32 -9.54 14.85
N LEU A 293 5.48 -8.23 15.08
CA LEU A 293 5.58 -7.24 14.01
C LEU A 293 7.03 -7.21 13.50
N HIS A 294 7.23 -7.55 12.23
CA HIS A 294 8.56 -7.59 11.64
C HIS A 294 9.02 -6.21 11.18
N ASN A 295 10.33 -6.02 11.05
CA ASN A 295 10.90 -4.84 10.42
C ASN A 295 11.24 -5.14 8.95
N SER A 296 10.46 -4.59 8.02
CA SER A 296 10.71 -4.75 6.58
C SER A 296 11.80 -3.79 6.04
N LEU A 297 12.19 -2.76 6.80
CA LEU A 297 13.23 -1.79 6.45
C LEU A 297 14.63 -2.30 6.81
N THR A 298 15.05 -3.38 6.15
CA THR A 298 16.38 -3.98 6.31
C THR A 298 17.23 -3.86 5.04
N GLY A 299 18.55 -3.81 5.22
CA GLY A 299 19.53 -3.74 4.14
C GLY A 299 19.23 -2.63 3.13
N PHE A 300 19.16 -3.01 1.86
CA PHE A 300 18.91 -2.13 0.72
C PHE A 300 17.65 -1.26 0.85
N TYR A 301 16.59 -1.75 1.50
CA TYR A 301 15.33 -0.98 1.63
C TYR A 301 15.44 0.25 2.53
N ARG A 302 16.48 0.34 3.38
CA ARG A 302 16.78 1.57 4.14
C ARG A 302 17.24 2.71 3.22
N GLU A 303 17.90 2.38 2.10
CA GLU A 303 18.51 3.35 1.20
C GLU A 303 17.54 3.84 0.11
N VAL A 304 16.53 3.04 -0.25
CA VAL A 304 15.50 3.37 -1.27
C VAL A 304 14.46 4.37 -0.74
N GLY A 305 14.45 4.61 0.57
CA GLY A 305 13.54 5.53 1.25
C GLY A 305 12.21 4.89 1.66
N PHE A 306 11.60 5.45 2.69
CA PHE A 306 10.37 4.95 3.29
C PHE A 306 9.50 6.09 3.80
N ARG A 307 8.19 5.86 3.78
CA ARG A 307 7.16 6.83 4.17
C ARG A 307 6.07 6.13 4.97
N PRO A 308 5.50 6.79 5.98
CA PRO A 308 4.31 6.28 6.64
C PRO A 308 3.13 6.21 5.66
N ARG A 309 2.25 5.24 5.88
CA ARG A 309 1.02 5.08 5.10
C ARG A 309 -0.08 5.98 5.63
N SER A 310 -0.96 6.39 4.73
CA SER A 310 -2.21 7.05 5.09
C SER A 310 -3.32 6.01 5.23
N PHE A 311 -3.84 5.86 6.43
CA PHE A 311 -4.96 4.97 6.77
C PHE A 311 -6.00 5.76 7.60
N PRO A 312 -7.25 5.28 7.73
CA PRO A 312 -8.26 5.92 8.56
C PRO A 312 -7.80 6.11 10.01
N TYR A 313 -8.46 7.02 10.74
CA TYR A 313 -8.23 7.15 12.19
C TYR A 313 -8.34 5.78 12.88
N LEU A 314 -7.36 5.44 13.72
CA LEU A 314 -7.23 4.13 14.36
C LEU A 314 -8.21 4.00 15.53
N ALA A 315 -9.51 3.95 15.22
CA ALA A 315 -10.57 3.80 16.19
C ALA A 315 -11.70 2.92 15.64
N LYS A 316 -12.53 2.40 16.55
CA LYS A 316 -13.65 1.53 16.20
C LYS A 316 -14.66 2.29 15.34
N GLY A 317 -15.01 1.72 14.18
CA GLY A 317 -15.99 2.30 13.26
C GLY A 317 -15.45 3.40 12.36
N SER A 318 -14.20 3.83 12.53
CA SER A 318 -13.55 4.79 11.63
C SER A 318 -13.42 4.22 10.21
N ARG A 319 -13.78 5.04 9.23
CA ARG A 319 -13.77 4.68 7.81
C ARG A 319 -13.30 5.83 6.94
N ARG A 320 -12.73 5.47 5.79
CA ARG A 320 -12.52 6.36 4.64
C ARG A 320 -13.00 5.60 3.42
N CYS A 321 -14.15 5.97 2.86
CA CYS A 321 -14.75 5.20 1.76
C CYS A 321 -14.91 3.72 2.22
N SER A 322 -14.43 2.73 1.45
CA SER A 322 -14.43 1.31 1.81
C SER A 322 -13.32 0.88 2.77
N GLU A 323 -12.41 1.79 3.12
CA GLU A 323 -11.33 1.52 4.07
C GLU A 323 -11.84 1.54 5.51
N SER A 324 -11.37 0.57 6.30
CA SER A 324 -11.71 0.42 7.71
C SER A 324 -10.53 -0.15 8.50
N ILE A 325 -10.61 -0.04 9.82
CA ILE A 325 -9.60 -0.57 10.74
C ILE A 325 -10.03 -1.95 11.23
N SER A 326 -9.09 -2.92 11.24
CA SER A 326 -9.33 -4.25 11.80
C SER A 326 -9.52 -4.22 13.31
N ASP A 327 -10.33 -5.13 13.83
CA ASP A 327 -10.46 -5.34 15.28
C ASP A 327 -9.11 -5.74 15.90
N LEU A 328 -8.25 -6.43 15.14
CA LEU A 328 -6.90 -6.78 15.55
C LEU A 328 -6.04 -5.55 15.82
N ALA A 329 -6.10 -4.53 14.95
CA ALA A 329 -5.34 -3.29 15.15
C ALA A 329 -5.78 -2.57 16.43
N LEU A 330 -7.10 -2.54 16.70
CA LEU A 330 -7.66 -1.94 17.91
C LEU A 330 -7.27 -2.72 19.17
N ALA A 331 -7.37 -4.06 19.12
CA ALA A 331 -7.00 -4.93 20.23
C ALA A 331 -5.50 -4.82 20.54
N ARG A 332 -4.65 -4.72 19.50
CA ARG A 332 -3.20 -4.51 19.65
C ARG A 332 -2.84 -3.11 20.15
N GLN A 333 -3.56 -2.06 19.74
CA GLN A 333 -3.39 -0.72 20.29
C GLN A 333 -3.67 -0.72 21.81
N ALA A 334 -4.72 -1.43 22.24
CA ALA A 334 -5.10 -1.55 23.65
C ALA A 334 -4.18 -2.47 24.46
N SER A 335 -3.67 -3.56 23.86
CA SER A 335 -2.81 -4.55 24.51
C SER A 335 -1.58 -4.90 23.63
N PRO A 336 -0.63 -3.96 23.46
CA PRO A 336 0.52 -4.20 22.61
C PRO A 336 1.47 -5.27 23.20
N PRO A 337 2.23 -6.00 22.36
CA PRO A 337 3.30 -6.85 22.86
C PRO A 337 4.33 -6.04 23.66
N ILE A 338 4.88 -6.62 24.73
CA ILE A 338 5.81 -5.94 25.67
C ILE A 338 6.99 -5.27 24.94
N PHE A 339 7.57 -5.95 23.95
CA PHE A 339 8.74 -5.45 23.21
C PHE A 339 8.39 -4.39 22.14
N GLN A 340 7.11 -4.10 21.94
CA GLN A 340 6.56 -3.20 20.91
C GLN A 340 5.55 -2.19 21.48
N ALA A 341 5.49 -2.05 22.80
CA ALA A 341 4.64 -1.08 23.47
C ALA A 341 5.30 0.31 23.56
N PRO A 342 4.55 1.41 23.40
CA PRO A 342 3.15 1.47 22.99
C PRO A 342 2.99 1.23 21.46
N TYR A 343 1.84 0.68 21.03
CA TYR A 343 1.54 0.50 19.61
C TYR A 343 0.56 1.58 19.12
N ARG A 344 1.05 2.52 18.31
CA ARG A 344 0.24 3.56 17.63
C ARG A 344 -0.81 4.23 18.53
N PRO A 345 -0.46 4.75 19.73
CA PRO A 345 -1.44 5.44 20.57
C PRO A 345 -2.01 6.63 19.82
N ASN A 346 -3.32 6.84 19.93
CA ASN A 346 -3.95 8.08 19.50
C ASN A 346 -3.78 9.12 20.61
N ILE A 347 -3.57 10.37 20.20
CA ILE A 347 -3.54 11.52 21.08
C ILE A 347 -4.58 12.51 20.56
N ASP A 348 -5.44 12.98 21.47
CA ASP A 348 -6.46 13.98 21.18
C ASP A 348 -5.87 15.38 21.45
N PRO A 349 -5.68 16.21 20.40
CA PRO A 349 -5.15 17.57 20.55
C PRO A 349 -6.22 18.60 20.95
N ALA A 350 -7.45 18.21 21.30
CA ALA A 350 -8.48 19.16 21.76
C ALA A 350 -8.02 20.01 22.96
N GLU A 351 -7.18 19.44 23.82
CA GLU A 351 -6.37 20.16 24.81
C GLU A 351 -4.90 20.14 24.39
N ALA A 352 -4.11 21.08 24.92
CA ALA A 352 -2.68 21.14 24.61
C ALA A 352 -1.97 19.86 25.08
N VAL A 353 -1.33 19.15 24.15
CA VAL A 353 -0.59 17.92 24.39
C VAL A 353 0.89 18.12 24.08
N GLU A 354 1.75 17.58 24.94
CA GLU A 354 3.20 17.56 24.69
C GLU A 354 3.59 16.30 23.93
N VAL A 355 4.22 16.46 22.77
CA VAL A 355 4.82 15.38 21.98
C VAL A 355 6.33 15.54 21.94
N ARG A 356 7.05 14.45 22.16
CA ARG A 356 8.52 14.42 22.03
C ARG A 356 8.93 13.99 20.62
N VAL A 357 9.64 14.87 19.91
CA VAL A 357 10.16 14.63 18.56
C VAL A 357 11.65 14.38 18.63
N PHE A 358 12.07 13.16 18.31
CA PHE A 358 13.49 12.79 18.28
C PHE A 358 14.13 13.19 16.95
N ALA A 359 15.42 13.53 16.98
CA ALA A 359 16.15 13.96 15.78
C ALA A 359 16.52 12.79 14.85
N SER A 360 16.70 11.59 15.39
CA SER A 360 17.18 10.41 14.64
C SER A 360 16.12 9.66 13.83
N PRO A 361 14.84 9.58 14.22
CA PRO A 361 13.84 8.97 13.36
C PRO A 361 13.53 9.85 12.16
N LEU A 362 13.47 9.23 10.98
CA LEU A 362 12.93 9.87 9.78
C LEU A 362 11.47 10.29 9.97
N TRP A 363 10.71 9.57 10.79
CA TRP A 363 9.30 9.89 11.05
C TRP A 363 9.00 9.64 12.52
N ASN A 364 8.70 10.70 13.29
CA ASN A 364 8.17 10.55 14.63
C ASN A 364 6.64 10.49 14.54
N TRP A 365 6.06 9.35 14.92
CA TRP A 365 4.62 9.22 15.10
C TRP A 365 4.18 10.09 16.29
N THR A 366 3.29 11.04 16.04
CA THR A 366 2.75 11.90 17.12
C THR A 366 1.50 11.32 17.77
N GLY A 367 0.80 10.40 17.10
CA GLY A 367 -0.53 9.91 17.53
C GLY A 367 -1.68 10.85 17.22
N ILE A 368 -1.39 12.06 16.73
CA ILE A 368 -2.40 13.06 16.38
C ILE A 368 -2.90 12.80 14.96
N PHE A 369 -4.22 12.68 14.81
CA PHE A 369 -4.90 12.66 13.52
C PHE A 369 -5.49 14.03 13.26
N MET A 370 -4.92 14.76 12.31
CA MET A 370 -5.39 16.09 11.94
C MET A 370 -6.62 15.96 11.05
N ASN A 371 -7.65 16.76 11.32
CA ASN A 371 -8.87 16.81 10.52
C ASN A 371 -8.82 17.97 9.54
N GLU A 372 -9.17 17.71 8.28
CA GLU A 372 -9.22 18.72 7.23
C GLU A 372 -10.06 19.93 7.66
N GLY A 373 -9.50 21.12 7.46
CA GLY A 373 -10.13 22.38 7.80
C GLY A 373 -10.05 22.79 9.27
N VAL A 374 -9.53 21.94 10.17
CA VAL A 374 -9.27 22.30 11.57
C VAL A 374 -7.91 22.98 11.70
N SER A 375 -7.82 24.00 12.56
CA SER A 375 -6.57 24.72 12.85
C SER A 375 -5.84 24.10 14.05
N TYR A 376 -4.54 23.95 13.92
CA TYR A 376 -3.64 23.38 14.92
C TYR A 376 -2.49 24.33 15.21
N ARG A 377 -2.22 24.59 16.49
CA ARG A 377 -1.07 25.36 16.97
C ARG A 377 0.03 24.43 17.46
N PHE A 378 1.27 24.82 17.17
CA PHE A 378 2.51 24.14 17.55
C PHE A 378 3.41 25.14 18.27
N GLU A 379 3.99 24.74 19.39
CA GLU A 379 4.92 25.57 20.15
C GLU A 379 6.07 24.72 20.71
N VAL A 380 7.30 25.19 20.56
CA VAL A 380 8.48 24.56 21.15
C VAL A 380 8.96 25.44 22.31
N PRO A 381 8.88 24.97 23.57
CA PRO A 381 9.40 25.68 24.72
C PRO A 381 10.86 26.12 24.55
N GLU A 382 11.20 27.30 25.07
CA GLU A 382 12.51 27.92 24.90
C GLU A 382 13.67 27.10 25.47
N GLY A 383 14.87 27.32 24.92
CA GLY A 383 16.12 26.71 25.42
C GLY A 383 16.32 25.24 25.04
N GLN A 384 15.41 24.65 24.25
CA GLN A 384 15.57 23.28 23.76
C GLN A 384 16.45 23.22 22.51
N THR A 385 17.29 22.18 22.44
CA THR A 385 18.14 21.90 21.28
C THR A 385 18.22 20.40 20.98
N TRP A 386 18.56 20.09 19.73
CA TRP A 386 18.92 18.76 19.24
C TRP A 386 20.16 18.86 18.34
N LEU A 387 20.81 17.73 18.04
CA LEU A 387 22.15 17.69 17.46
C LEU A 387 22.16 17.14 16.03
N ASP A 388 22.81 17.87 15.12
CA ASP A 388 23.28 17.42 13.80
C ASP A 388 24.79 17.14 13.92
N GLY A 389 25.16 15.87 14.07
CA GLY A 389 26.50 15.49 14.52
C GLY A 389 26.82 16.11 15.89
N ASP A 390 27.86 16.95 15.96
CA ASP A 390 28.25 17.65 17.18
C ASP A 390 27.65 19.06 17.30
N SER A 391 26.87 19.51 16.30
CA SER A 391 26.32 20.87 16.27
C SER A 391 24.93 20.92 16.89
N ALA A 392 24.73 21.78 17.88
CA ALA A 392 23.44 21.98 18.52
C ALA A 392 22.61 23.06 17.82
N TRP A 393 21.36 22.71 17.50
CA TRP A 393 20.40 23.61 16.86
C TRP A 393 19.08 23.64 17.62
N GLY A 394 18.41 24.79 17.62
CA GLY A 394 17.02 24.91 18.07
C GLY A 394 16.03 24.45 17.01
N ALA A 395 14.74 24.63 17.27
CA ALA A 395 13.67 24.20 16.36
C ALA A 395 13.65 24.91 15.00
N GLU A 396 14.22 26.12 14.91
CA GLU A 396 14.34 26.89 13.64
C GLU A 396 15.45 26.38 12.72
N GLY A 397 16.32 25.49 13.22
CA GLY A 397 17.43 24.93 12.46
C GLY A 397 18.48 25.97 12.05
N THR A 398 19.12 25.73 10.90
CA THR A 398 20.16 26.58 10.32
C THR A 398 20.01 26.69 8.80
N PRO A 399 20.27 27.86 8.17
CA PRO A 399 20.33 27.96 6.71
C PRO A 399 21.48 27.14 6.11
N GLY A 400 22.36 26.60 6.95
CA GLY A 400 23.48 25.75 6.58
C GLY A 400 24.74 26.54 6.23
N ASN A 401 25.88 25.87 6.40
CA ASN A 401 27.18 26.38 5.97
C ASN A 401 27.34 26.32 4.43
N TRP A 402 28.46 26.80 3.91
CA TRP A 402 28.70 26.84 2.47
C TRP A 402 28.63 25.45 1.80
N MET A 403 29.04 24.37 2.47
CA MET A 403 28.91 23.00 1.96
C MET A 403 27.46 22.57 1.94
N GLN A 404 26.74 22.75 3.05
CA GLN A 404 25.32 22.41 3.16
C GLN A 404 24.46 23.19 2.15
N ARG A 405 24.86 24.41 1.76
CA ARG A 405 24.21 25.17 0.68
C ARG A 405 24.38 24.51 -0.69
N LEU A 406 25.53 23.89 -0.98
CA LEU A 406 25.74 23.12 -2.21
C LEU A 406 24.87 21.85 -2.24
N PHE A 407 24.54 21.30 -1.06
CA PHE A 407 23.70 20.12 -0.91
C PHE A 407 22.24 20.45 -0.54
N ALA A 408 21.79 21.71 -0.62
CA ALA A 408 20.45 22.11 -0.19
C ALA A 408 19.30 21.33 -0.89
N TRP A 409 19.58 20.76 -2.08
CA TRP A 409 18.67 19.91 -2.84
C TRP A 409 18.35 18.56 -2.18
N SER A 410 19.18 18.10 -1.24
CA SER A 410 19.06 16.81 -0.55
C SER A 410 18.24 16.87 0.74
N ARG A 411 17.91 18.08 1.24
CA ARG A 411 16.95 18.26 2.34
C ARG A 411 15.62 17.61 1.99
N ARG A 412 14.99 16.98 2.98
CA ARG A 412 13.65 16.39 2.82
C ARG A 412 12.59 17.43 2.50
N VAL A 413 12.62 18.57 3.20
CA VAL A 413 11.73 19.71 2.99
C VAL A 413 12.58 20.88 2.47
N ARG A 414 12.54 21.12 1.17
CA ARG A 414 13.46 22.06 0.49
C ARG A 414 13.24 23.52 0.88
N GLY A 415 12.02 23.90 1.27
CA GLY A 415 11.69 25.25 1.73
C GLY A 415 11.99 25.52 3.21
N ALA A 416 12.47 24.52 3.96
CA ALA A 416 12.81 24.65 5.37
C ALA A 416 14.34 24.64 5.57
N ASN A 417 14.82 25.26 6.65
CA ASN A 417 16.23 25.24 7.06
C ASN A 417 16.71 23.80 7.33
N TRP A 418 18.03 23.59 7.28
CA TRP A 418 18.63 22.36 7.78
C TRP A 418 18.32 22.22 9.27
N PHE A 419 17.95 21.02 9.70
CA PHE A 419 17.61 20.72 11.08
C PHE A 419 16.43 21.49 11.68
N GLU A 420 15.63 22.16 10.83
CA GLU A 420 14.37 22.78 11.27
C GLU A 420 13.36 21.70 11.64
N LEU A 421 12.57 21.94 12.69
CA LEU A 421 11.44 21.09 13.02
C LEU A 421 10.38 21.23 11.92
N CYS A 422 10.05 20.12 11.27
CA CYS A 422 9.04 20.04 10.23
C CYS A 422 7.93 19.08 10.61
N GLY A 423 6.74 19.35 10.06
CA GLY A 423 5.57 18.49 10.12
C GLY A 423 5.28 17.86 8.76
N ALA A 424 4.63 16.70 8.78
CA ALA A 424 4.06 16.05 7.61
C ALA A 424 2.72 15.42 7.95
N ILE A 425 1.70 15.67 7.11
CA ILE A 425 0.38 15.03 7.22
C ILE A 425 0.31 13.92 6.17
N SER A 426 0.04 12.69 6.60
CA SER A 426 -0.11 11.56 5.68
C SER A 426 -1.35 11.75 4.79
N THR A 427 -1.15 11.91 3.49
CA THR A 427 -2.24 12.16 2.54
C THR A 427 -2.83 10.86 1.99
N PRO A 428 -4.17 10.73 1.89
CA PRO A 428 -4.78 9.65 1.11
C PRO A 428 -4.35 9.76 -0.36
N GLY A 429 -4.27 8.64 -1.05
CA GLY A 429 -4.08 8.63 -2.49
C GLY A 429 -3.57 7.30 -3.04
N GLN A 430 -3.59 7.21 -4.36
CA GLN A 430 -3.01 6.09 -5.10
C GLN A 430 -1.53 6.36 -5.37
N PRO A 431 -0.70 5.30 -5.46
CA PRO A 431 0.63 5.45 -6.04
C PRO A 431 0.52 6.06 -7.44
N GLY A 432 1.38 7.03 -7.77
CA GLY A 432 1.47 7.57 -9.13
C GLY A 432 1.93 6.51 -10.14
N GLN A 433 1.99 6.86 -11.42
CA GLN A 433 2.31 5.92 -12.52
C GLN A 433 3.59 5.09 -12.31
N ALA A 434 4.59 5.63 -11.59
CA ALA A 434 5.83 4.92 -11.26
C ALA A 434 5.77 4.11 -9.93
N GLY A 435 4.57 3.85 -9.40
CA GLY A 435 4.39 3.23 -8.07
C GLY A 435 4.85 4.13 -6.92
N VAL A 436 5.07 5.42 -7.20
CA VAL A 436 5.56 6.38 -6.20
C VAL A 436 4.40 6.76 -5.28
N PRO A 437 4.57 6.65 -3.95
CA PRO A 437 3.52 6.98 -3.00
C PRO A 437 3.09 8.44 -3.12
N PRO A 438 1.81 8.77 -2.80
CA PRO A 438 1.40 10.15 -2.55
C PRO A 438 2.40 10.85 -1.63
N GLN A 439 2.75 12.09 -1.96
CA GLN A 439 3.59 12.87 -1.07
C GLN A 439 2.76 13.33 0.13
N PRO A 440 3.27 13.13 1.36
CA PRO A 440 2.70 13.80 2.52
C PRO A 440 2.67 15.31 2.30
N PHE A 441 1.70 15.98 2.91
CA PHE A 441 1.71 17.44 2.95
C PHE A 441 2.75 17.90 3.97
N TYR A 442 3.81 18.56 3.51
CA TYR A 442 4.90 19.02 4.36
C TYR A 442 4.73 20.47 4.76
N PHE A 443 5.08 20.81 6.00
CA PHE A 443 5.07 22.18 6.48
C PHE A 443 6.19 22.42 7.49
N ARG A 444 6.55 23.69 7.64
CA ARG A 444 7.52 24.16 8.63
C ARG A 444 6.82 24.30 9.97
N ILE A 445 7.46 23.86 11.05
CA ILE A 445 6.98 24.15 12.40
C ILE A 445 7.88 25.20 13.05
N GLY A 446 9.20 25.04 12.99
CA GLY A 446 10.11 25.98 13.63
C GLY A 446 9.86 26.07 15.14
N LYS A 447 9.94 27.29 15.70
CA LYS A 447 9.65 27.55 17.13
C LYS A 447 8.14 27.57 17.42
N GLU A 448 7.35 28.19 16.56
CA GLU A 448 5.91 28.35 16.72
C GLU A 448 5.25 28.38 15.34
N MET A 449 4.10 27.69 15.20
CA MET A 449 3.34 27.63 13.95
C MET A 449 1.85 27.42 14.22
N GLU A 450 1.00 28.02 13.41
CA GLU A 450 -0.41 27.68 13.33
C GLU A 450 -0.77 27.31 11.88
N ILE A 451 -1.42 26.17 11.69
CA ILE A 451 -1.81 25.68 10.37
C ILE A 451 -3.25 25.16 10.37
N LYS A 452 -4.00 25.55 9.34
CA LYS A 452 -5.27 24.90 9.00
C LYS A 452 -4.98 23.66 8.16
N ALA A 453 -5.32 22.48 8.68
CA ALA A 453 -4.99 21.21 8.04
C ALA A 453 -5.63 21.14 6.62
N PRO A 454 -4.84 20.98 5.55
CA PRO A 454 -5.36 20.94 4.18
C PRO A 454 -5.96 19.59 3.80
N CYS A 455 -5.73 18.56 4.61
CA CYS A 455 -6.26 17.21 4.42
C CYS A 455 -6.34 16.51 5.77
N SER A 456 -7.15 15.45 5.84
CA SER A 456 -7.24 14.61 7.03
C SER A 456 -6.17 13.52 7.00
N GLY A 457 -5.43 13.34 8.11
CA GLY A 457 -4.38 12.33 8.19
C GLY A 457 -3.54 12.39 9.47
N TYR A 458 -2.69 11.38 9.67
CA TYR A 458 -1.78 11.33 10.79
C TYR A 458 -0.62 12.31 10.63
N LEU A 459 -0.32 13.03 11.71
CA LEU A 459 0.80 13.95 11.81
C LEU A 459 2.08 13.20 12.18
N TYR A 460 3.15 13.49 11.43
CA TYR A 460 4.51 13.10 11.74
C TYR A 460 5.40 14.33 11.86
N CYS A 461 6.29 14.34 12.85
CA CYS A 461 7.28 15.39 13.03
C CYS A 461 8.71 14.85 12.88
N PHE A 462 9.64 15.68 12.43
CA PHE A 462 11.04 15.30 12.23
C PHE A 462 11.97 16.51 12.11
N ALA A 463 13.26 16.31 12.34
CA ALA A 463 14.31 17.28 12.01
C ALA A 463 14.52 17.30 10.49
N ASN A 464 14.55 18.45 9.83
CA ASN A 464 14.71 18.51 8.37
C ASN A 464 16.15 18.31 7.93
N ASP A 465 16.49 17.09 7.54
CA ASP A 465 17.85 16.72 7.16
C ASP A 465 17.86 15.87 5.88
N ALA A 466 19.04 15.55 5.35
CA ALA A 466 19.20 14.62 4.25
C ALA A 466 18.81 13.21 4.72
N SER A 467 18.01 12.50 3.92
CA SER A 467 17.44 11.20 4.34
C SER A 467 18.48 10.13 4.69
N TRP A 468 19.71 10.27 4.20
CA TRP A 468 20.83 9.35 4.45
C TRP A 468 21.73 9.78 5.62
N ALA A 469 21.52 10.96 6.22
CA ALA A 469 22.38 11.52 7.26
C ALA A 469 21.90 11.22 8.69
N TYR A 470 20.61 10.88 8.91
CA TYR A 470 19.98 10.71 10.24
C TYR A 470 20.69 9.82 11.28
N TRP A 471 21.67 9.00 10.87
CA TRP A 471 22.47 8.18 11.77
C TRP A 471 23.35 9.00 12.72
N ASN A 472 23.68 10.26 12.40
CA ASN A 472 24.45 11.17 13.26
C ASN A 472 23.56 12.18 14.04
N ASN A 473 22.24 12.02 13.99
CA ASN A 473 21.31 12.94 14.64
C ASN A 473 21.00 12.47 16.07
N HIS A 474 21.02 13.39 17.03
CA HIS A 474 20.83 13.06 18.45
C HIS A 474 19.93 14.07 19.17
N GLY A 475 19.35 13.64 20.30
CA GLY A 475 18.47 14.47 21.11
C GLY A 475 17.03 14.52 20.61
N SER A 476 16.25 15.42 21.22
CA SER A 476 14.82 15.55 20.96
C SER A 476 14.30 16.93 21.39
N LEU A 477 13.22 17.38 20.75
CA LEU A 477 12.45 18.54 21.16
C LEU A 477 11.12 18.10 21.77
N ARG A 478 10.65 18.80 22.81
CA ARG A 478 9.25 18.76 23.26
C ARG A 478 8.48 19.81 22.47
N VAL A 479 7.34 19.41 21.92
CA VAL A 479 6.47 20.24 21.10
C VAL A 479 5.08 20.19 21.71
N GLU A 480 4.55 21.33 22.11
CA GLU A 480 3.16 21.48 22.53
C GLU A 480 2.28 21.63 21.28
N ILE A 481 1.23 20.83 21.18
CA ILE A 481 0.31 20.81 20.04
C ILE A 481 -1.12 20.92 20.56
N ALA A 482 -1.93 21.81 20.00
CA ALA A 482 -3.32 22.00 20.39
C ALA A 482 -4.20 22.33 19.18
N GLU A 483 -5.46 21.90 19.20
CA GLU A 483 -6.50 22.44 18.32
C GLU A 483 -6.80 23.88 18.73
N SER A 484 -6.78 24.79 17.76
CA SER A 484 -7.13 26.18 17.99
C SER A 484 -8.66 26.28 18.13
N GLY A 485 -9.17 26.22 19.37
CA GLY A 485 -10.57 26.52 19.67
C GLY A 485 -10.98 27.90 19.14
N GLY A 486 -12.22 28.04 18.64
CA GLY A 486 -12.75 29.21 17.92
C GLY A 486 -12.58 30.58 18.60
N MET A 487 -11.40 31.16 18.49
CA MET A 487 -11.12 32.58 18.70
C MET A 487 -11.28 33.33 17.36
N PRO A 488 -11.82 34.57 17.36
CA PRO A 488 -12.07 35.30 16.11
C PRO A 488 -10.75 35.52 15.37
N ALA A 489 -10.79 35.25 14.06
CA ALA A 489 -9.67 35.23 13.12
C ALA A 489 -8.63 36.33 13.36
N GLY A 490 -7.65 36.05 14.24
CA GLY A 490 -6.40 36.79 14.34
C GLY A 490 -5.47 36.21 13.29
N LYS A 491 -5.50 36.75 12.06
CA LYS A 491 -4.65 36.37 10.92
C LYS A 491 -4.30 34.87 10.86
N ALA A 492 -5.31 34.00 10.86
CA ALA A 492 -5.14 32.67 10.29
C ALA A 492 -4.84 32.88 8.80
N ALA A 493 -3.59 32.70 8.38
CA ALA A 493 -3.25 32.67 6.97
C ALA A 493 -3.92 31.43 6.37
N SER A 494 -4.79 31.63 5.37
CA SER A 494 -5.17 30.53 4.50
C SER A 494 -3.87 29.97 3.90
N PRO A 495 -3.61 28.65 3.96
CA PRO A 495 -2.43 28.10 3.33
C PRO A 495 -2.46 28.48 1.86
N SER A 496 -1.46 29.25 1.45
CA SER A 496 -1.22 29.51 0.05
C SER A 496 -0.65 28.23 -0.58
N PRO A 497 -0.78 28.01 -1.89
CA PRO A 497 -0.02 26.98 -2.59
C PRO A 497 1.50 27.09 -2.41
N GLU A 498 2.01 28.17 -1.80
CA GLU A 498 3.43 28.38 -1.45
C GLU A 498 3.81 27.73 -0.10
N ASP A 499 2.83 27.36 0.74
CA ASP A 499 3.07 26.68 2.03
C ASP A 499 3.25 25.16 1.86
N ASP A 500 2.80 24.61 0.73
CA ASP A 500 3.16 23.26 0.29
C ASP A 500 4.55 23.27 -0.33
N LEU A 501 5.56 22.86 0.45
CA LEU A 501 6.96 22.91 0.05
C LEU A 501 7.37 21.81 -0.95
N THR A 502 6.41 21.20 -1.66
CA THR A 502 6.59 20.04 -2.56
C THR A 502 7.08 20.37 -3.98
N ALA A 503 7.19 21.64 -4.38
CA ALA A 503 7.62 21.99 -5.74
C ALA A 503 9.15 21.84 -5.94
N PRO A 504 9.63 21.18 -7.02
CA PRO A 504 10.98 21.47 -7.53
C PRO A 504 11.02 22.93 -8.00
N PRO A 505 12.15 23.65 -7.83
CA PRO A 505 12.26 25.03 -8.30
C PRO A 505 11.94 25.07 -9.79
N THR A 506 11.02 25.93 -10.21
CA THR A 506 10.96 26.35 -11.61
C THR A 506 12.35 26.81 -11.98
N ALA A 507 12.93 26.22 -13.03
CA ALA A 507 14.21 26.65 -13.56
C ALA A 507 14.19 28.18 -13.70
N PRO A 508 15.22 28.92 -13.26
CA PRO A 508 15.24 30.36 -13.40
C PRO A 508 15.03 30.68 -14.87
N GLY A 509 13.96 31.44 -15.15
CA GLY A 509 13.64 31.92 -16.48
C GLY A 509 14.90 32.56 -17.06
N GLY A 510 15.34 32.03 -18.20
CA GLY A 510 16.49 32.54 -18.92
C GLY A 510 16.29 34.03 -19.19
N SER A 511 17.08 34.85 -18.51
CA SER A 511 17.30 36.23 -18.86
C SER A 511 17.92 36.30 -20.26
N GLY A 512 17.26 37.01 -21.16
CA GLY A 512 17.90 37.74 -22.27
C GLY A 512 18.52 36.90 -23.38
N ALA A 513 17.77 36.74 -24.48
CA ALA A 513 18.36 36.67 -25.81
C ALA A 513 17.66 37.73 -26.66
N GLY A 514 18.39 38.82 -26.89
CA GLY A 514 17.98 39.89 -27.80
C GLY A 514 17.77 39.36 -29.21
N GLN A 515 16.80 39.96 -29.89
CA GLN A 515 16.68 39.87 -31.35
C GLN A 515 17.93 40.48 -31.98
N PRO A 516 18.51 39.84 -33.00
CA PRO A 516 19.08 40.55 -34.11
C PRO A 516 18.10 40.54 -35.29
N SER A 517 18.01 41.72 -35.88
CA SER A 517 17.45 42.11 -37.17
C SER A 517 17.61 41.11 -38.30
#